data_AF-A0A317G999-F1
#
_entry.id   AF-A0A317G999-F1
#
_cell.length_a   1.000
_cell.length_b   1.000
_cell.length_c   1.000
_cell.angle_alpha   90.00
_cell.angle_beta   90.00
_cell.angle_gamma   90.00
#
_symmetry.space_group_name_H-M   'P 1'
#
loop_
_entity.id
_entity.type
_entity.pdbx_description
1 polymer ?
#
loop_
_entity_poly.entity_id
_entity_poly.type
_entity_poly.pdbx_seq_one_letter_code
_entity_poly.pdbx_strand_id
1 'polypeptide(L)' 'MNIELKKLPIGIQGFEKLRTDGFLYIDKTSYIYELVHNNVPYFLRV' A
#
# COMPACT_ATOMS: atom_id res chain seq x y z
N MET A 1 23.97 -3.75 12.00
CA MET A 1 22.52 -4.00 11.84
C MET A 1 22.26 -4.23 10.37
N ASN A 2 21.92 -5.46 9.96
CA ASN A 2 21.48 -5.71 8.58
C ASN A 2 20.05 -5.20 8.46
N ILE A 3 19.85 -4.19 7.61
CA ILE A 3 18.53 -3.64 7.34
C ILE A 3 17.91 -4.52 6.26
N GLU A 4 17.05 -5.46 6.64
CA GLU A 4 16.24 -6.19 5.67
C GLU A 4 15.25 -5.23 5.02
N LEU A 5 15.39 -5.03 3.71
CA LEU A 5 14.46 -4.25 2.91
C LEU A 5 13.13 -5.02 2.81
N LYS A 6 12.09 -4.46 3.42
CA LYS A 6 10.73 -5.02 3.39
C LYS A 6 10.18 -4.98 1.96
N LYS A 7 9.73 -6.13 1.46
CA LYS A 7 9.16 -6.24 0.10
C LYS A 7 7.81 -5.52 0.03
N LEU A 8 7.68 -4.60 -0.92
CA LEU A 8 6.42 -3.92 -1.23
C LEU A 8 5.73 -4.61 -2.41
N PRO A 9 4.40 -4.80 -2.37
CA PRO A 9 3.64 -5.48 -3.41
C PRO A 9 3.36 -4.58 -4.64
N ILE A 10 4.35 -3.82 -5.11
CA ILE A 10 4.16 -2.89 -6.24
C ILE A 10 4.24 -3.66 -7.56
N GLY A 11 3.25 -3.49 -8.43
CA GLY A 11 3.21 -4.12 -9.76
C GLY A 11 2.79 -5.59 -9.79
N ILE A 12 2.36 -6.16 -8.65
CA ILE A 12 1.89 -7.54 -8.57
C ILE A 12 0.38 -7.56 -8.74
N GLN A 13 -0.08 -8.22 -9.80
CA GLN A 13 -1.51 -8.33 -10.11
C GLN A 13 -2.14 -9.64 -9.61
N GLY A 14 -1.33 -10.61 -9.15
CA GLY A 14 -1.79 -11.91 -8.70
C GLY A 14 -2.06 -11.97 -7.19
N PHE A 15 -3.30 -12.30 -6.81
CA PHE A 15 -3.71 -12.46 -5.40
C PHE A 15 -3.00 -13.58 -4.65
N GLU A 16 -2.57 -14.64 -5.33
CA GLU A 16 -1.81 -15.73 -4.72
C GLU A 16 -0.45 -15.22 -4.21
N LYS A 17 0.36 -14.66 -5.11
CA LYS A 17 1.69 -14.08 -4.81
C LYS A 17 1.62 -13.05 -3.68
N LEU A 18 0.60 -12.18 -3.69
CA LEU A 18 0.39 -11.20 -2.64
C LEU A 18 0.26 -11.81 -1.23
N ARG A 19 -0.32 -13.01 -1.12
CA ARG A 19 -0.52 -13.70 0.16
C ARG A 19 0.63 -14.62 0.55
N THR A 20 1.36 -15.17 -0.42
CA THR A 20 2.41 -16.18 -0.17
C THR A 20 3.81 -15.59 0.00
N ASP A 21 4.11 -14.46 -0.63
CA ASP A 21 5.50 -14.01 -0.80
C ASP A 21 6.00 -13.08 0.31
N GLY A 22 5.25 -12.97 1.42
CA GLY A 22 5.67 -12.24 2.62
C GLY A 22 5.79 -10.73 2.44
N PHE A 23 4.90 -10.12 1.66
CA PHE A 23 4.86 -8.67 1.48
C PHE A 23 4.53 -7.93 2.77
N LEU A 24 5.04 -6.70 2.86
CA LEU A 24 4.76 -5.83 4.00
C LEU A 24 3.28 -5.44 4.03
N TYR A 25 2.60 -5.80 5.10
CA TYR A 25 1.31 -5.20 5.44
C TYR A 25 1.52 -3.79 5.98
N ILE A 26 0.82 -2.82 5.40
CA ILE A 26 0.79 -1.43 5.86
C ILE A 26 -0.68 -1.10 6.12
N ASP A 27 -1.00 -0.70 7.35
CA ASP A 27 -2.32 -0.16 7.65
C ASP A 27 -2.48 1.20 6.96
N LYS A 28 -3.44 1.26 6.03
CA LYS A 28 -3.77 2.47 5.26
C LYS A 28 -5.12 3.05 5.67
N THR A 29 -5.75 2.51 6.71
CA THR A 29 -7.13 2.82 7.08
C THR A 29 -7.33 4.31 7.35
N SER A 30 -6.41 4.94 8.09
CA SER A 30 -6.46 6.39 8.37
C SER A 30 -6.39 7.22 7.11
N TYR A 31 -5.46 6.93 6.20
CA TYR A 31 -5.29 7.64 4.94
C TYR A 31 -6.52 7.50 4.03
N ILE A 32 -7.10 6.29 3.95
CA ILE A 32 -8.32 6.06 3.17
C ILE A 32 -9.52 6.77 3.81
N TYR A 33 -9.63 6.73 5.14
CA TYR A 33 -10.66 7.46 5.86
C TYR A 33 -10.58 8.96 5.56
N GLU A 34 -9.40 9.55 5.64
CA GLU A 34 -9.15 10.94 5.29
C GLU A 34 -9.53 11.23 3.83
N LEU A 35 -9.10 10.39 2.89
CA LEU A 35 -9.38 10.51 1.46
C LEU A 35 -10.90 10.54 1.16
N VAL A 36 -11.67 9.68 1.84
CA VAL A 36 -13.12 9.55 1.61
C VAL A 36 -13.91 10.66 2.30
N HIS A 37 -13.44 11.17 3.44
CA HIS A 37 -14.16 12.16 4.25
C HIS A 37 -13.74 13.61 3.96
N ASN A 38 -12.58 13.81 3.36
CA ASN A 38 -12.17 15.12 2.87
C ASN A 38 -12.88 15.39 1.54
N ASN A 39 -13.74 16.42 1.49
CA ASN A 39 -14.38 16.90 0.26
C ASN A 39 -13.40 17.55 -0.75
N VAL A 40 -12.08 17.35 -0.56
CA VAL A 40 -11.04 17.92 -1.41
C VAL A 40 -10.66 16.89 -2.47
N PRO A 41 -10.79 17.21 -3.77
CA PRO A 41 -10.36 16.30 -4.83
C PRO A 41 -8.86 16.01 -4.73
N TYR A 42 -8.49 14.73 -4.60
CA TYR A 42 -7.10 14.30 -4.70
C TYR A 42 -6.72 14.11 -6.16
N PHE A 43 -5.81 14.94 -6.66
CA PHE A 43 -5.20 14.76 -7.98
C PHE A 43 -3.87 14.01 -7.84
N LEU A 44 -3.80 12.82 -8.43
CA LEU A 44 -2.52 12.17 -8.71
C LEU A 44 -1.80 13.00 -9.77
N ARG A 45 -0.77 13.76 -9.35
CA ARG A 45 0.16 14.38 -10.30
C ARG A 45 1.05 13.27 -10.87
N VAL A 46 1.01 13.14 -12.19
CA VAL A 46 1.91 12.30 -12.99
C VAL A 46 3.21 13.06 -13.24
#